data_AF-A0A2E6W5J4-F1
#
_entry.id   AF-A0A2E6W5J4-F1
#
_cell.length_a   1.000
_cell.length_b   1.000
_cell.length_c   1.000
_cell.angle_alpha   90.00
_cell.angle_beta   90.00
_cell.angle_gamma   90.00
#
_symmetry.space_group_name_H-M   'P 1'
#
loop_
_entity.id
_entity.type
_entity.pdbx_description
1 polymer ?
#
loop_
_entity_poly.entity_id
_entity_poly.type
_entity_poly.pdbx_seq_one_letter_code
_entity_poly.pdbx_strand_id
1 'polypeptide(L)'
;MASPIDEATLGVIRDLGNYDKGTEIGGAIESLRALAVRTYQRSAEEEYTELFYGVGAGGELSPYASFYLTGLVYSRPLAELRRDMERIGIEPNEGVKEPEDHIASLLEIMHGLILGRYGEPATLADQRAFFNNHIAPWASKFFEDLEGAKGAVLYMPVGTIGRLFMSIEKEGFSMIA
;
A
#
# COMPACT_ATOMS: atom_id res chain seq x y z
N MET A 1 1.78 -1.88 6.39
CA MET A 1 1.27 -3.08 5.71
C MET A 1 2.35 -4.15 5.46
N ALA A 2 3.65 -3.84 5.46
CA ALA A 2 4.69 -4.89 5.43
C ALA A 2 4.85 -5.64 6.77
N SER A 3 4.27 -5.08 7.84
CA SER A 3 4.20 -5.62 9.19
C SER A 3 2.86 -5.18 9.82
N PRO A 4 2.43 -5.79 10.95
CA PRO A 4 1.33 -5.29 11.75
C PRO A 4 1.52 -3.81 12.13
N ILE A 5 0.41 -3.10 12.34
CA ILE A 5 0.44 -1.76 12.92
C ILE A 5 0.85 -1.89 14.39
N ASP A 6 2.04 -1.38 14.72
CA ASP A 6 2.59 -1.37 16.08
C ASP A 6 2.04 -0.21 16.92
N GLU A 7 2.35 -0.20 18.22
CA GLU A 7 1.85 0.84 19.13
C GLU A 7 2.36 2.24 18.77
N ALA A 8 3.57 2.36 18.22
CA ALA A 8 4.12 3.63 17.77
C ALA A 8 3.29 4.20 16.61
N THR A 9 2.95 3.35 15.63
CA THR A 9 2.11 3.70 14.49
C THR A 9 0.67 4.01 14.94
N LEU A 10 0.12 3.24 15.88
CA LEU A 10 -1.19 3.56 16.48
C LEU A 10 -1.18 4.95 17.12
N GLY A 11 -0.11 5.31 17.84
CA GLY A 11 0.08 6.66 18.39
C GLY A 11 -0.01 7.74 17.32
N VAL A 12 0.74 7.59 16.22
CA VAL A 12 0.70 8.52 15.07
C VAL A 12 -0.71 8.63 14.49
N ILE A 13 -1.40 7.51 14.30
CA ILE A 13 -2.77 7.50 13.74
C ILE A 13 -3.76 8.22 14.67
N ARG A 14 -3.65 8.03 15.99
CA ARG A 14 -4.51 8.67 17.00
C ARG A 14 -4.34 10.20 17.01
N ASP A 15 -3.13 10.66 16.71
CA ASP A 15 -2.73 12.07 16.69
C ASP A 15 -3.03 12.78 15.36
N LEU A 16 -3.50 12.07 14.33
CA LEU A 16 -3.97 12.69 13.10
C LEU A 16 -5.09 13.70 13.43
N GLY A 17 -4.98 14.94 12.93
CA GLY A 17 -5.98 15.98 13.20
C GLY A 17 -6.09 17.08 12.15
N ASN A 18 -5.17 17.13 11.18
CA ASN A 18 -5.11 18.18 10.15
C ASN A 18 -5.60 17.66 8.79
N TYR A 19 -6.89 17.32 8.70
CA TYR A 19 -7.54 16.90 7.45
C TYR A 19 -8.99 17.39 7.39
N ASP A 20 -9.51 17.60 6.18
CA ASP A 20 -10.88 18.05 5.98
C ASP A 20 -11.88 16.88 6.05
N LYS A 21 -12.60 16.80 7.17
CA LYS A 21 -13.63 15.78 7.43
C LYS A 21 -14.83 15.85 6.49
N GLY A 22 -15.00 16.93 5.74
CA GLY A 22 -16.06 17.09 4.73
C GLY A 22 -15.78 16.32 3.43
N THR A 23 -14.55 15.84 3.22
CA THR A 23 -14.17 15.03 2.07
C THR A 23 -14.30 13.54 2.36
N GLU A 24 -14.49 12.71 1.33
CA GLU A 24 -14.55 11.24 1.50
C GLU A 24 -13.27 10.69 2.14
N ILE A 25 -12.10 11.17 1.69
CA ILE A 25 -10.81 10.74 2.23
C ILE A 25 -10.62 11.18 3.68
N GLY A 26 -11.02 12.42 4.03
CA GLY A 26 -10.95 12.89 5.40
C GLY A 26 -11.92 12.17 6.34
N GLY A 27 -13.09 11.76 5.84
CA GLY A 27 -13.99 10.85 6.55
C GLY A 27 -13.34 9.50 6.84
N ALA A 28 -12.68 8.89 5.85
CA ALA A 28 -11.97 7.63 6.03
C ALA A 28 -10.79 7.73 7.02
N ILE A 29 -10.05 8.85 6.99
CA ILE A 29 -8.99 9.13 7.98
C ILE A 29 -9.58 9.27 9.38
N GLU A 30 -10.72 9.96 9.54
CA GLU A 30 -11.41 10.04 10.83
C GLU A 30 -11.84 8.66 11.33
N SER A 31 -12.36 7.80 10.45
CA SER A 31 -12.71 6.41 10.80
C SER A 31 -11.49 5.62 11.27
N LEU A 32 -10.38 5.67 10.54
CA LEU A 32 -9.12 5.02 10.93
C LEU A 32 -8.65 5.51 12.29
N ARG A 33 -8.65 6.82 12.51
CA ARG A 33 -8.29 7.42 13.80
C ARG A 33 -9.19 6.95 14.93
N ALA A 34 -10.51 6.99 14.74
CA ALA A 34 -11.48 6.58 15.75
C ALA A 34 -11.35 5.10 16.15
N LEU A 35 -11.01 4.24 15.19
CA LEU A 35 -10.72 2.84 15.42
C LEU A 35 -9.38 2.66 16.16
N ALA A 36 -8.32 3.35 15.73
CA ALA A 36 -7.00 3.28 16.38
C ALA A 36 -7.03 3.67 17.87
N VAL A 37 -7.92 4.58 18.29
CA VAL A 37 -8.13 4.93 19.72
C VAL A 37 -8.63 3.73 20.53
N ARG A 38 -9.35 2.80 19.90
CA ARG A 38 -10.00 1.64 20.55
C ARG A 38 -9.26 0.34 20.29
N THR A 39 -8.27 0.34 19.40
CA THR A 39 -7.49 -0.83 19.05
C THR A 39 -6.24 -0.93 19.93
N TYR A 40 -6.05 -2.09 20.54
CA TYR A 40 -4.81 -2.49 21.20
C TYR A 40 -3.85 -3.10 20.17
N GLN A 41 -2.54 -2.93 20.37
CA GLN A 41 -1.51 -3.51 19.49
C GLN A 41 -1.76 -5.00 19.18
N ARG A 42 -2.08 -5.82 20.19
CA ARG A 42 -2.36 -7.25 20.00
C ARG A 42 -3.51 -7.51 19.03
N SER A 43 -4.57 -6.70 19.09
CA SER A 43 -5.70 -6.83 18.18
C SER A 43 -5.33 -6.43 16.74
N ALA A 44 -4.46 -5.43 16.58
CA ALA A 44 -3.92 -5.07 15.26
C ALA A 44 -3.01 -6.17 14.69
N GLU A 45 -2.25 -6.88 15.53
CA GLU A 45 -1.44 -8.05 15.15
C GLU A 45 -2.30 -9.25 14.74
N GLU A 46 -3.35 -9.55 15.51
CA GLU A 46 -4.31 -10.62 15.21
C GLU A 46 -5.03 -10.35 13.88
N GLU A 47 -5.55 -9.13 13.69
CA GLU A 47 -6.19 -8.70 12.44
C GLU A 47 -5.22 -8.77 11.25
N TYR A 48 -4.00 -8.26 11.40
CA TYR A 48 -3.00 -8.32 10.33
C TYR A 48 -2.66 -9.77 9.96
N THR A 49 -2.56 -10.65 10.96
CA THR A 49 -2.33 -12.07 10.73
C THR A 49 -3.47 -12.68 9.94
N GLU A 50 -4.73 -12.45 10.35
CA GLU A 50 -5.91 -12.95 9.63
C GLU A 50 -5.97 -12.46 8.17
N LEU A 51 -5.66 -11.18 7.94
CA LEU A 51 -5.72 -10.57 6.62
C LEU A 51 -4.62 -11.05 5.67
N PHE A 52 -3.38 -11.22 6.14
CA PHE A 52 -2.24 -11.38 5.22
C PHE A 52 -1.45 -12.69 5.38
N TYR A 53 -1.55 -13.36 6.53
CA TYR A 53 -0.76 -14.58 6.81
C TYR A 53 -1.63 -15.84 7.00
N GLY A 54 -2.77 -15.71 7.70
CA GLY A 54 -3.80 -16.72 7.92
C GLY A 54 -3.32 -18.04 8.53
N VAL A 55 -4.23 -19.02 8.55
CA VAL A 55 -3.94 -20.41 8.92
C VAL A 55 -4.02 -21.28 7.67
N GLY A 56 -2.93 -21.93 7.25
CA GLY A 56 -2.90 -22.75 6.03
C GLY A 56 -2.35 -21.99 4.80
N ALA A 57 -3.08 -21.96 3.69
CA ALA A 57 -2.60 -21.50 2.37
C ALA A 57 -2.47 -19.97 2.19
N GLY A 58 -2.55 -19.17 3.27
CA GLY A 58 -2.42 -17.71 3.27
C GLY A 58 -3.50 -16.99 4.08
N GLY A 59 -3.38 -15.66 4.21
CA GLY A 59 -4.42 -14.79 4.76
C GLY A 59 -5.58 -14.55 3.79
N GLU A 60 -6.57 -13.76 4.20
CA GLU A 60 -7.72 -13.38 3.35
C GLU A 60 -7.28 -12.70 2.03
N LEU A 61 -6.16 -11.98 2.05
CA LEU A 61 -5.62 -11.21 0.94
C LEU A 61 -4.16 -11.54 0.67
N SER A 62 -3.76 -11.45 -0.61
CA SER A 62 -2.38 -11.64 -1.05
C SER A 62 -1.84 -10.31 -1.62
N PRO A 63 -1.07 -9.53 -0.84
CA PRO A 63 -0.76 -8.13 -1.13
C PRO A 63 0.32 -7.93 -2.21
N TYR A 64 0.37 -8.78 -3.25
CA TYR A 64 1.40 -8.76 -4.31
C TYR A 64 0.82 -8.50 -5.70
N ALA A 65 1.52 -7.68 -6.49
CA ALA A 65 1.12 -7.38 -7.87
C ALA A 65 1.03 -8.65 -8.72
N SER A 66 2.03 -9.54 -8.60
CA SER A 66 2.08 -10.80 -9.32
C SER A 66 0.85 -11.67 -9.06
N PHE A 67 0.39 -11.75 -7.81
CA PHE A 67 -0.83 -12.47 -7.48
C PHE A 67 -2.08 -11.82 -8.10
N TYR A 68 -2.27 -10.52 -7.92
CA TYR A 68 -3.45 -9.83 -8.46
C TYR A 68 -3.52 -9.85 -9.99
N LEU A 69 -2.38 -9.81 -10.67
CA LEU A 69 -2.31 -9.74 -12.13
C LEU A 69 -2.30 -11.13 -12.80
N THR A 70 -1.83 -12.16 -12.11
CA THR A 70 -1.59 -13.48 -12.75
C THR A 70 -2.13 -14.67 -11.96
N GLY A 71 -2.57 -14.48 -10.72
CA GLY A 71 -2.94 -15.54 -9.78
C GLY A 71 -1.76 -16.29 -9.17
N LEU A 72 -0.52 -15.90 -9.48
CA LEU A 72 0.70 -16.55 -9.01
C LEU A 72 1.69 -15.52 -8.46
N VAL A 73 2.21 -15.77 -7.26
CA VAL A 73 3.34 -14.99 -6.71
C VAL A 73 4.63 -15.36 -7.45
N TYR A 74 5.61 -14.45 -7.47
CA TYR A 74 6.91 -14.64 -8.14
C TYR A 74 6.80 -14.84 -9.67
N SER A 75 5.82 -14.18 -10.28
CA SER A 75 5.59 -14.27 -11.72
C SER A 75 6.16 -13.07 -12.50
N ARG A 76 5.81 -12.98 -13.78
CA ARG A 76 6.34 -11.99 -14.72
C ARG A 76 6.29 -10.52 -14.23
N PRO A 77 5.23 -10.02 -13.57
CA PRO A 77 5.18 -8.64 -13.06
C PRO A 77 6.33 -8.31 -12.11
N LEU A 78 6.71 -9.25 -11.22
CA LEU A 78 7.85 -9.05 -10.32
C LEU A 78 9.18 -8.96 -11.09
N ALA A 79 9.34 -9.76 -12.15
CA ALA A 79 10.53 -9.68 -13.00
C ALA A 79 10.59 -8.36 -13.79
N GLU A 80 9.45 -7.82 -14.20
CA GLU A 80 9.34 -6.49 -14.83
C GLU A 80 9.71 -5.38 -13.84
N LEU A 81 9.19 -5.46 -12.61
CA LEU A 81 9.54 -4.54 -11.52
C LEU A 81 11.05 -4.53 -11.25
N ARG A 82 11.68 -5.69 -11.09
CA ARG A 82 13.12 -5.78 -10.80
C ARG A 82 13.98 -5.13 -11.90
N ARG A 83 13.61 -5.30 -13.17
CA ARG A 83 14.31 -4.62 -14.28
C ARG A 83 14.18 -3.10 -14.22
N ASP A 84 13.01 -2.59 -13.84
CA ASP A 84 12.83 -1.15 -13.65
C ASP A 84 13.56 -0.63 -12.41
N MET A 85 13.58 -1.39 -11.31
CA MET A 85 14.37 -1.07 -10.13
C MET A 85 15.86 -0.96 -10.46
N GLU A 86 16.43 -1.93 -11.18
CA GLU A 86 17.81 -1.89 -11.67
C GLU A 86 18.09 -0.64 -12.52
N ARG A 87 17.17 -0.28 -13.42
CA ARG A 87 17.30 0.91 -14.26
C ARG A 87 17.31 2.22 -13.45
N ILE A 88 16.60 2.26 -12.34
CA ILE A 88 16.49 3.43 -11.46
C ILE A 88 17.56 3.42 -10.36
N GLY A 89 18.38 2.37 -10.26
CA GLY A 89 19.42 2.23 -9.24
C GLY A 89 18.88 1.85 -7.86
N ILE A 90 17.71 1.21 -7.80
CA ILE A 90 17.12 0.70 -6.57
C ILE A 90 17.55 -0.74 -6.38
N GLU A 91 18.26 -1.01 -5.28
CA GLU A 91 18.65 -2.36 -4.91
C GLU A 91 17.64 -2.99 -3.93
N PRO A 92 17.42 -4.31 -3.99
CA PRO A 92 16.65 -5.02 -2.98
C PRO A 92 17.28 -4.84 -1.59
N ASN A 93 16.45 -4.64 -0.58
CA ASN A 93 16.93 -4.50 0.78
C ASN A 93 17.38 -5.86 1.35
N GLU A 94 18.65 -5.98 1.72
CA GLU A 94 19.20 -7.20 2.31
C GLU A 94 18.43 -7.57 3.59
N GLY A 95 17.78 -8.73 3.60
CA GLY A 95 17.06 -9.26 4.76
C GLY A 95 15.54 -9.14 4.72
N VAL A 96 14.96 -8.43 3.74
CA VAL A 96 13.51 -8.46 3.49
C VAL A 96 13.17 -9.74 2.73
N LYS A 97 12.30 -10.58 3.31
CA LYS A 97 11.87 -11.85 2.69
C LYS A 97 10.71 -11.68 1.71
N GLU A 98 9.97 -10.58 1.86
CA GLU A 98 8.83 -10.26 1.02
C GLU A 98 9.31 -9.81 -0.37
N PRO A 99 8.68 -10.29 -1.46
CA PRO A 99 9.00 -9.81 -2.80
C PRO A 99 8.65 -8.32 -2.95
N GLU A 100 9.39 -7.68 -3.83
CA GLU A 100 9.39 -6.24 -4.04
C GLU A 100 8.08 -5.71 -4.63
N ASP A 101 7.27 -6.61 -5.21
CA ASP A 101 5.94 -6.31 -5.76
C ASP A 101 4.82 -6.34 -4.71
N HIS A 102 5.18 -6.43 -3.43
CA HIS A 102 4.26 -6.18 -2.31
C HIS A 102 3.79 -4.72 -2.33
N ILE A 103 2.49 -4.46 -2.10
CA ILE A 103 1.90 -3.11 -2.19
C ILE A 103 2.64 -2.08 -1.31
N ALA A 104 3.05 -2.45 -0.10
CA ALA A 104 3.82 -1.57 0.79
C ALA A 104 5.20 -1.22 0.21
N SER A 105 5.86 -2.19 -0.42
CA SER A 105 7.17 -1.99 -1.05
C SER A 105 7.06 -1.05 -2.25
N LEU A 106 6.01 -1.21 -3.08
CA LEU A 106 5.77 -0.33 -4.22
C LEU A 106 5.45 1.10 -3.80
N LEU A 107 4.63 1.30 -2.76
CA LEU A 107 4.33 2.63 -2.25
C LEU A 107 5.57 3.30 -1.63
N GLU A 108 6.44 2.53 -0.95
CA GLU A 108 7.71 3.05 -0.44
C GLU A 108 8.68 3.41 -1.58
N ILE A 109 8.75 2.59 -2.64
CA ILE A 109 9.55 2.93 -3.83
C ILE A 109 9.03 4.22 -4.46
N MET A 110 7.72 4.35 -4.66
CA MET A 110 7.12 5.57 -5.21
C MET A 110 7.43 6.80 -4.35
N HIS A 111 7.32 6.67 -3.03
CA HIS A 111 7.69 7.71 -2.07
C HIS A 111 9.17 8.10 -2.17
N GLY A 112 10.05 7.10 -2.30
CA GLY A 112 11.48 7.31 -2.51
C GLY A 112 11.81 8.00 -3.84
N LEU A 113 11.10 7.66 -4.92
CA LEU A 113 11.24 8.34 -6.22
C LEU A 113 10.85 9.81 -6.15
N ILE A 114 9.74 10.12 -5.46
CA ILE A 114 9.25 11.49 -5.28
C ILE A 114 10.25 12.33 -4.48
N LEU A 115 10.83 11.76 -3.42
CA LEU A 115 11.73 12.48 -2.52
C LEU A 115 13.21 12.46 -2.95
N GLY A 116 13.57 11.73 -4.01
CA GLY A 116 14.98 11.56 -4.41
C GLY A 116 15.78 10.71 -3.41
N ARG A 117 15.18 9.67 -2.82
CA ARG A 117 15.92 8.76 -1.93
C ARG A 117 16.91 7.84 -2.66
N TYR A 118 16.78 7.73 -3.97
CA TYR A 118 17.60 6.87 -4.84
C TYR A 118 18.52 7.69 -5.77
N GLY A 119 18.72 8.97 -5.48
CA GLY A 119 19.46 9.91 -6.33
C GLY A 119 18.76 11.26 -6.39
N GLU A 120 18.58 11.81 -7.58
CA GLU A 120 17.75 13.01 -7.76
C GLU A 120 16.26 12.65 -7.71
N PRO A 121 15.37 13.58 -7.28
CA PRO A 121 13.93 13.39 -7.41
C PRO A 121 13.55 13.01 -8.84
N ALA A 122 12.78 11.93 -8.99
CA ALA A 122 12.35 11.45 -10.29
C ALA A 122 11.47 12.51 -10.98
N THR A 123 11.58 12.62 -12.31
CA THR A 123 10.72 13.53 -13.07
C THR A 123 9.26 13.09 -12.94
N LEU A 124 8.29 14.01 -13.13
CA LEU A 124 6.87 13.64 -13.16
C LEU A 124 6.56 12.56 -14.20
N ALA A 125 7.30 12.53 -15.31
CA ALA A 125 7.16 11.50 -16.34
C ALA A 125 7.60 10.11 -15.83
N ASP A 126 8.71 10.04 -15.09
CA ASP A 126 9.22 8.79 -14.51
C ASP A 126 8.34 8.30 -13.36
N GLN A 127 7.87 9.21 -12.49
CA GLN A 127 6.90 8.91 -11.44
C GLN A 127 5.61 8.31 -12.03
N ARG A 128 5.07 8.94 -13.08
CA ARG A 128 3.90 8.46 -13.82
C ARG A 128 4.14 7.09 -14.44
N ALA A 129 5.29 6.88 -15.08
CA ALA A 129 5.63 5.61 -15.71
C ALA A 129 5.69 4.49 -14.67
N PHE A 130 6.34 4.72 -13.53
CA PHE A 130 6.41 3.75 -12.44
C PHE A 130 5.02 3.43 -11.88
N PHE A 131 4.23 4.46 -11.57
CA PHE A 131 2.87 4.29 -11.07
C PHE A 131 2.00 3.48 -12.03
N ASN A 132 1.98 3.83 -13.32
CA ASN A 132 1.16 3.18 -14.33
C ASN A 132 1.59 1.74 -14.60
N ASN A 133 2.89 1.44 -14.54
CA ASN A 133 3.41 0.10 -14.81
C ASN A 133 3.22 -0.84 -13.62
N HIS A 134 3.47 -0.36 -12.40
CA HIS A 134 3.65 -1.24 -11.24
C HIS A 134 2.55 -1.13 -10.18
N ILE A 135 1.82 -0.02 -10.11
CA ILE A 135 0.84 0.24 -9.02
C ILE A 135 -0.59 0.27 -9.55
N ALA A 136 -0.86 1.19 -10.48
CA ALA A 136 -2.19 1.46 -11.03
C ALA A 136 -2.96 0.23 -11.55
N PRO A 137 -2.31 -0.80 -12.16
CA PRO A 137 -3.02 -1.94 -12.75
C PRO A 137 -3.78 -2.81 -11.74
N TRP A 138 -3.43 -2.76 -10.46
CA TRP A 138 -3.95 -3.70 -9.46
C TRP A 138 -4.25 -3.07 -8.09
N ALA A 139 -3.55 -2.00 -7.71
CA ALA A 139 -3.64 -1.44 -6.36
C ALA A 139 -5.06 -0.97 -5.99
N SER A 140 -5.83 -0.38 -6.92
CA SER A 140 -7.23 -0.02 -6.66
C SER A 140 -8.06 -1.24 -6.24
N LYS A 141 -7.88 -2.36 -6.94
CA LYS A 141 -8.61 -3.60 -6.65
C LYS A 141 -8.16 -4.22 -5.32
N PHE A 142 -6.85 -4.19 -5.03
CA PHE A 142 -6.34 -4.61 -3.72
C PHE A 142 -6.97 -3.81 -2.57
N PHE A 143 -7.04 -2.48 -2.69
CA PHE A 143 -7.61 -1.64 -1.65
C PHE A 143 -9.14 -1.79 -1.53
N GLU A 144 -9.85 -2.03 -2.64
CA GLU A 144 -11.27 -2.44 -2.62
C GLU A 144 -11.48 -3.75 -1.86
N ASP A 145 -10.63 -4.75 -2.11
CA ASP A 145 -10.71 -6.04 -1.41
C ASP A 145 -10.37 -5.89 0.08
N LEU A 146 -9.39 -5.03 0.43
CA LEU A 146 -9.04 -4.71 1.81
C LEU A 146 -10.18 -4.00 2.56
N GLU A 147 -10.86 -3.07 1.89
CA GLU A 147 -12.04 -2.39 2.44
C GLU A 147 -13.18 -3.37 2.71
N GLY A 148 -13.35 -4.39 1.85
CA GLY A 148 -14.42 -5.39 1.95
C GLY A 148 -14.05 -6.69 2.69
N ALA A 149 -12.82 -6.82 3.18
CA ALA A 149 -12.34 -8.04 3.84
C ALA A 149 -13.08 -8.31 5.15
N LYS A 150 -13.44 -9.57 5.39
CA LYS A 150 -14.21 -9.99 6.56
C LYS A 150 -13.45 -9.80 7.86
N GLY A 151 -12.14 -10.01 7.83
CA GLY A 151 -11.27 -9.81 8.99
C GLY A 151 -10.92 -8.33 9.25
N ALA A 152 -11.25 -7.42 8.32
CA ALA A 152 -10.81 -6.03 8.41
C ALA A 152 -11.70 -5.19 9.33
N VAL A 153 -11.08 -4.63 10.36
CA VAL A 153 -11.64 -3.64 11.28
C VAL A 153 -10.77 -2.38 11.24
N LEU A 154 -9.53 -2.45 11.72
CA LEU A 154 -8.57 -1.34 11.65
C LEU A 154 -8.08 -1.09 10.21
N TYR A 155 -7.95 -2.14 9.40
CA TYR A 155 -7.49 -2.03 8.01
C TYR A 155 -8.60 -1.69 7.00
N MET A 156 -9.88 -1.82 7.36
CA MET A 156 -10.98 -1.44 6.48
C MET A 156 -10.90 0.02 6.01
N PRO A 157 -10.73 1.03 6.90
CA PRO A 157 -10.54 2.41 6.45
C PRO A 157 -9.19 2.63 5.74
N VAL A 158 -8.18 1.78 5.96
CA VAL A 158 -6.94 1.79 5.15
C VAL A 158 -7.26 1.39 3.70
N GLY A 159 -8.13 0.40 3.51
CA GLY A 159 -8.71 0.06 2.21
C GLY A 159 -9.42 1.24 1.55
N THR A 160 -10.33 1.90 2.27
CA THR A 160 -11.03 3.09 1.75
C THR A 160 -10.06 4.21 1.34
N ILE A 161 -9.10 4.55 2.22
CA ILE A 161 -8.08 5.58 1.93
C ILE A 161 -7.27 5.20 0.70
N GLY A 162 -6.79 3.97 0.63
CA GLY A 162 -5.97 3.49 -0.49
C GLY A 162 -6.74 3.51 -1.81
N ARG A 163 -8.01 3.10 -1.83
CA ARG A 163 -8.86 3.15 -3.03
C ARG A 163 -9.07 4.58 -3.51
N LEU A 164 -9.42 5.49 -2.60
CA LEU A 164 -9.59 6.92 -2.92
C LEU A 164 -8.30 7.54 -3.43
N PHE A 165 -7.18 7.27 -2.74
CA PHE A 165 -5.85 7.73 -3.13
C PHE A 165 -5.48 7.25 -4.55
N MET A 166 -5.69 5.97 -4.86
CA MET A 166 -5.43 5.43 -6.21
C MET A 166 -6.30 6.11 -7.28
N SER A 167 -7.54 6.48 -6.97
CA SER A 167 -8.41 7.21 -7.91
C SER A 167 -7.88 8.61 -8.18
N ILE A 168 -7.49 9.33 -7.13
CA ILE A 168 -6.93 10.69 -7.23
C ILE A 168 -5.63 10.70 -8.03
N GLU A 169 -4.71 9.77 -7.73
CA GLU A 169 -3.43 9.66 -8.45
C GLU A 169 -3.63 9.34 -9.94
N LYS A 170 -4.56 8.43 -10.28
CA LYS A 170 -4.89 8.11 -11.67
C LYS A 170 -5.39 9.35 -12.43
N GLU A 171 -6.29 10.11 -11.82
CA GLU A 171 -6.78 11.37 -12.41
C GLU A 171 -5.65 12.40 -12.55
N GLY A 172 -4.87 12.62 -11.48
CA GLY A 172 -3.75 13.55 -11.47
C GLY A 172 -2.74 13.26 -12.57
N PHE A 173 -2.30 12.01 -12.72
CA PHE A 173 -1.36 11.63 -13.77
C PHE A 173 -1.96 11.73 -15.19
N SER A 174 -3.27 11.60 -15.35
CA SER A 174 -3.94 11.78 -16.65
C SER A 174 -3.99 13.24 -17.11
N MET A 175 -3.99 14.19 -16.16
CA MET A 175 -4.05 15.63 -16.45
C MET A 175 -2.70 16.26 -16.83
N ILE A 176 -1.59 15.56 -16.57
CA ILE A 176 -0.21 15.97 -16.89
C ILE A 176 0.17 15.53 -18.33
N ALA A 177 -0.82 15.27 -19.18
CA ALA A 177 -0.66 14.82 -20.57
C ALA A 177 -0.39 15.99 -21.53
#